data_AF-A0A6N2KDC9-F1
#
_entry.id   AF-A0A6N2KDC9-F1
#
_cell.length_a   1.000
_cell.length_b   1.000
_cell.length_c   1.000
_cell.angle_alpha   90.00
_cell.angle_beta   90.00
_cell.angle_gamma   90.00
#
_symmetry.space_group_name_H-M   'P 1'
#
loop_
_entity.id
_entity.type
_entity.pdbx_description
1 polymer ?
#
loop_
_entity_poly.entity_id
_entity_poly.type
_entity_poly.pdbx_seq_one_letter_code
_entity_poly.pdbx_strand_id
1 'polypeptide(L)'
;MSDLKELASGESLDTFTLIYTNILEHQPDCPPEVVEKLVGLREGIPRKDAKEVVQECKEIYENSLVGGNPAKAGFLFPKVKCLTASKGSLWRKLT
;
A
#
# COMPACT_ATOMS: atom_id res chain seq x y z
N MET A 1 -12.24 8.55 -1.45
CA MET A 1 -11.15 9.44 -1.94
C MET A 1 -10.51 10.24 -0.80
N SER A 2 -11.20 10.45 0.32
CA SER A 2 -10.60 11.02 1.54
C SER A 2 -9.49 10.14 2.11
N ASP A 3 -9.67 8.83 2.07
CA ASP A 3 -8.77 7.86 2.72
C ASP A 3 -7.36 7.87 2.12
N LEU A 4 -7.21 8.02 0.80
CA LEU A 4 -5.89 8.15 0.17
C LEU A 4 -5.20 9.47 0.54
N LYS A 5 -5.97 10.54 0.76
CA LYS A 5 -5.45 11.82 1.23
C LYS A 5 -5.02 11.74 2.69
N GLU A 6 -5.78 11.01 3.50
CA GLU A 6 -5.46 10.74 4.91
C GLU A 6 -4.22 9.84 5.01
N LEU A 7 -4.13 8.81 4.18
CA LEU A 7 -2.94 7.95 4.07
C LEU A 7 -1.72 8.78 3.67
N ALA A 8 -1.88 9.66 2.67
CA ALA A 8 -0.84 10.61 2.28
C ALA A 8 -0.50 11.63 3.37
N SER A 9 -1.35 11.79 4.39
CA SER A 9 -1.15 12.68 5.54
C SER A 9 -0.66 11.96 6.80
N GLY A 10 -0.58 10.62 6.80
CA GLY A 10 -0.12 9.83 7.93
C GLY A 10 1.31 10.15 8.36
N GLU A 11 1.54 10.12 9.67
CA GLU A 11 2.84 10.48 10.29
C GLU A 11 3.41 9.37 11.17
N SER A 12 2.64 8.31 11.43
CA SER A 12 3.07 7.16 12.26
C SER A 12 2.65 5.84 11.64
N LEU A 13 3.36 4.77 11.97
CA LEU A 13 3.08 3.41 11.53
C LEU A 13 1.63 3.02 11.77
N ASP A 14 1.13 3.21 13.00
CA ASP A 14 -0.24 2.89 13.39
C ASP A 14 -1.29 3.65 12.56
N THR A 15 -0.99 4.89 12.19
CA THR A 15 -1.89 5.69 11.34
C THR A 15 -1.95 5.12 9.94
N PHE A 16 -0.80 4.76 9.36
CA PHE A 16 -0.76 4.14 8.03
C PHE A 16 -1.50 2.80 8.01
N THR A 17 -1.27 1.93 9.00
CA THR A 17 -1.91 0.61 9.07
C THR A 17 -3.42 0.72 9.24
N LEU A 18 -3.90 1.62 10.11
CA LEU A 18 -5.32 1.86 10.32
C LEU A 18 -6.00 2.36 9.05
N ILE A 19 -5.45 3.40 8.41
CA ILE A 19 -6.03 3.98 7.20
C ILE A 19 -5.98 2.98 6.05
N TYR A 20 -4.87 2.26 5.88
CA TYR A 20 -4.72 1.29 4.81
C TYR A 20 -5.68 0.10 4.98
N THR A 21 -5.91 -0.36 6.21
CA THR A 21 -6.95 -1.36 6.52
C THR A 21 -8.33 -0.85 6.09
N ASN A 22 -8.68 0.38 6.49
CA ASN A 22 -9.96 0.99 6.10
C ASN A 22 -10.08 1.16 4.58
N ILE A 23 -8.99 1.47 3.87
CA ILE A 23 -8.97 1.51 2.41
C ILE A 23 -9.30 0.13 1.83
N LEU A 24 -8.70 -0.95 2.34
CA LEU A 24 -8.91 -2.30 1.81
C LEU A 24 -10.34 -2.81 2.05
N GLU A 25 -10.99 -2.42 3.14
CA GLU A 25 -12.40 -2.74 3.38
C GLU A 25 -13.32 -2.17 2.28
N HIS A 26 -12.99 -0.98 1.76
CA HIS A 26 -13.79 -0.30 0.74
C HIS A 26 -13.28 -0.50 -0.69
N GLN A 27 -11.98 -0.73 -0.85
CA GLN A 27 -11.21 -0.81 -2.10
C GLN A 27 -10.15 -1.92 -1.96
N PRO A 28 -10.55 -3.21 -1.93
CA PRO A 28 -9.63 -4.31 -1.68
C PRO A 28 -8.59 -4.52 -2.80
N ASP A 29 -8.74 -3.89 -3.96
CA ASP A 29 -7.73 -3.94 -5.03
C ASP A 29 -6.62 -2.89 -4.89
N CYS A 30 -6.63 -2.06 -3.84
CA CYS A 30 -5.61 -1.05 -3.59
C CYS A 30 -4.27 -1.70 -3.21
N PRO A 31 -3.25 -1.68 -4.09
CA PRO A 31 -2.01 -2.42 -3.86
C PRO A 31 -1.05 -1.63 -2.93
N PRO A 32 -0.17 -2.30 -2.18
CA PRO A 32 0.75 -1.65 -1.23
C PRO A 32 1.76 -0.72 -1.91
N GLU A 33 1.99 -0.86 -3.22
CA GLU A 33 2.77 0.07 -4.04
C GLU A 33 2.24 1.51 -3.97
N VAL A 34 0.94 1.70 -3.70
CA VAL A 34 0.36 3.03 -3.47
C VAL A 34 0.96 3.65 -2.22
N VAL A 35 1.09 2.86 -1.13
CA VAL A 35 1.71 3.28 0.12
C VAL A 35 3.18 3.61 -0.11
N GLU A 36 3.92 2.74 -0.84
CA GLU A 36 5.33 2.96 -1.18
C GLU A 36 5.53 4.28 -1.92
N LYS A 37 4.70 4.58 -2.92
CA LYS A 37 4.77 5.85 -3.64
C LYS A 37 4.43 7.05 -2.76
N LEU A 38 3.39 6.96 -1.95
CA LEU A 38 2.97 8.09 -1.10
C LEU A 38 4.02 8.41 -0.03
N VAL A 39 4.54 7.40 0.64
CA VAL A 39 5.57 7.55 1.67
C VAL A 39 6.90 7.99 1.06
N GLY A 40 7.27 7.46 -0.11
CA GLY A 40 8.51 7.83 -0.80
C GLY A 40 8.56 9.27 -1.29
N LEU A 41 7.41 9.94 -1.45
CA LEU A 41 7.32 11.35 -1.80
C LEU A 41 7.40 12.29 -0.58
N ARG A 42 7.44 11.76 0.65
CA ARG A 42 7.40 12.55 1.89
C ARG A 42 8.81 12.87 2.36
N GLU A 43 9.16 14.14 2.42
CA GLU A 43 10.46 14.60 2.92
C GLU A 43 10.59 14.48 4.46
N GLY A 44 9.48 14.34 5.19
CA GLY A 44 9.44 14.28 6.64
C GLY A 44 9.50 12.88 7.26
N ILE A 45 9.46 11.81 6.45
CA ILE A 45 9.43 10.43 6.96
C ILE A 45 10.84 9.82 6.87
N PRO A 46 11.44 9.36 7.98
CA PRO A 46 12.70 8.66 7.95
C PRO A 46 12.64 7.43 7.03
N ARG A 47 13.70 7.18 6.26
CA ARG A 47 13.76 6.02 5.34
C ARG A 47 13.52 4.67 6.02
N LYS A 48 13.86 4.55 7.31
CA LYS A 48 13.61 3.34 8.10
C LYS A 48 12.11 3.14 8.30
N ASP A 49 11.46 4.16 8.85
CA ASP A 49 10.02 4.17 9.14
C ASP A 49 9.22 4.00 7.85
N ALA A 50 9.67 4.61 6.75
CA ALA A 50 9.08 4.42 5.43
C ALA A 50 9.07 2.95 4.98
N LYS A 51 10.17 2.22 5.21
CA LYS A 51 10.24 0.79 4.91
C LYS A 51 9.34 -0.04 5.82
N GLU A 52 9.31 0.30 7.11
CA GLU A 52 8.48 -0.39 8.10
C GLU A 52 6.99 -0.22 7.76
N VAL A 53 6.57 1.00 7.39
CA VAL A 53 5.20 1.29 6.91
C VAL A 53 4.84 0.47 5.68
N VAL A 54 5.71 0.43 4.68
CA VAL A 54 5.45 -0.33 3.44
C VAL A 54 5.36 -1.82 3.72
N GLN A 55 6.22 -2.34 4.60
CA GLN A 55 6.22 -3.74 4.99
C GLN A 55 4.93 -4.13 5.71
N GLU A 56 4.53 -3.38 6.74
CA GLU A 56 3.29 -3.65 7.49
C GLU A 56 2.05 -3.57 6.59
N CYS A 57 1.97 -2.52 5.75
CA CYS A 57 0.85 -2.40 4.81
C CYS A 57 0.81 -3.55 3.80
N LYS A 58 1.97 -4.05 3.37
CA LYS A 58 2.03 -5.22 2.50
C LYS A 58 1.49 -6.47 3.19
N GLU A 59 1.84 -6.70 4.45
CA GLU A 59 1.32 -7.84 5.23
C GLU A 59 -0.19 -7.74 5.43
N ILE A 60 -0.72 -6.54 5.71
CA ILE A 60 -2.17 -6.30 5.77
C ILE A 60 -2.84 -6.61 4.43
N TYR A 61 -2.24 -6.18 3.31
CA TYR A 61 -2.75 -6.49 1.98
C TYR A 61 -2.81 -8.00 1.73
N GLU A 62 -1.71 -8.71 1.97
CA GLU A 62 -1.61 -10.17 1.77
C GLU A 62 -2.63 -10.93 2.63
N ASN A 63 -2.84 -10.51 3.88
CA ASN A 63 -3.84 -11.10 4.77
C ASN A 63 -5.29 -10.81 4.34
N SER A 64 -5.53 -9.73 3.59
CA SER A 64 -6.86 -9.40 3.05
C SER A 64 -7.24 -10.22 1.81
N LEU A 65 -6.27 -10.87 1.16
CA LEU A 65 -6.50 -11.63 -0.08
C LEU A 65 -7.30 -12.91 0.18
N VAL A 66 -8.31 -13.15 -0.65
CA VAL A 66 -9.08 -14.39 -0.64
C VAL A 66 -8.59 -15.27 -1.80
N GLY A 67 -7.92 -16.38 -1.48
CA GLY A 67 -7.35 -17.26 -2.50
C GLY A 67 -6.29 -16.56 -3.37
N GLY A 68 -5.52 -15.65 -2.78
CA GLY A 68 -4.46 -14.90 -3.46
C GLY A 68 -4.96 -13.76 -4.37
N ASN A 69 -6.25 -13.43 -4.32
CA ASN A 69 -6.85 -12.35 -5.09
C ASN A 69 -7.59 -11.38 -4.16
N PRO A 70 -7.67 -10.08 -4.52
CA PRO A 70 -8.47 -9.13 -3.75
C PRO A 70 -9.94 -9.55 -3.78
N ALA A 71 -10.64 -9.39 -2.65
CA ALA A 71 -12.03 -9.81 -2.48
C ALA A 71 -13.00 -9.19 -3.52
N LYS A 72 -12.62 -8.03 -4.07
CA LYS A 72 -13.32 -7.37 -5.19
C LYS A 72 -12.30 -6.76 -6.15
N ALA A 73 -12.44 -7.04 -7.43
CA ALA A 73 -11.66 -6.37 -8.45
C ALA A 73 -12.10 -4.92 -8.58
N GLY A 74 -11.17 -3.98 -8.41
CA GLY A 74 -11.41 -2.57 -8.70
C GLY A 74 -11.03 -2.20 -10.13
N PHE A 75 -11.34 -0.95 -10.48
CA PHE A 75 -11.17 -0.42 -11.83
C PHE A 75 -9.97 0.53 -11.94
N LEU A 76 -9.58 1.14 -10.83
CA LEU A 76 -8.66 2.28 -10.81
C LEU A 76 -7.20 1.82 -10.83
N PHE A 77 -6.77 1.04 -9.84
CA PHE A 77 -5.36 0.70 -9.63
C PHE A 77 -4.72 -0.13 -10.76
N PRO A 78 -5.43 -1.06 -11.44
CA PRO A 78 -4.90 -1.74 -12.62
C PRO A 78 -4.55 -0.80 -13.78
N LYS A 79 -5.15 0.40 -13.84
CA LYS A 79 -4.93 1.40 -14.89
C LYS A 79 -3.86 2.43 -14.54
N VAL A 80 -3.39 2.46 -13.29
CA VAL A 80 -2.40 3.42 -12.83
C VAL A 80 -1.00 2.94 -13.23
N LYS A 81 -0.45 3.53 -14.30
CA LYS A 81 0.86 3.14 -14.87
C LYS A 81 2.03 3.30 -13.89
N CYS A 82 1.98 4.23 -12.95
CA CYS A 82 3.05 4.41 -11.96
C CYS A 82 3.15 3.27 -10.93
N LEU A 83 2.12 2.42 -10.82
CA LEU A 83 2.13 1.18 -10.02
C LEU A 83 2.64 -0.02 -10.84
N THR A 84 2.56 0.04 -12.16
CA THR A 84 2.99 -1.05 -13.07
C THR A 84 4.51 -1.29 -13.03
N ALA A 85 5.29 -0.27 -12.65
CA ALA A 85 6.75 -0.35 -12.61
C ALA A 85 7.29 -1.27 -11.48
N SER A 86 6.50 -1.56 -10.44
CA SER A 86 6.92 -2.49 -9.38
C SER A 86 6.83 -3.96 -9.76
N LYS A 87 6.12 -4.32 -10.85
CA LYS A 87 6.06 -5.72 -11.32
C LYS A 87 7.40 -6.26 -11.83
N GLY A 88 8.41 -5.41 -12.01
CA GLY A 88 9.74 -5.77 -12.53
C GLY A 88 10.90 -5.70 -11.54
N SER A 89 10.72 -5.20 -10.31
CA SER A 89 11.84 -5.03 -9.37
C SER A 89 11.79 -6.08 -8.25
N LEU A 90 12.57 -7.15 -8.41
CA LEU A 90 13.50 -7.63 -7.38
C LEU A 90 13.00 -8.07 -5.97
N TRP A 91 11.75 -8.53 -5.78
CA TRP A 91 11.35 -9.11 -4.47
C TRP A 91 10.96 -10.58 -4.50
N ARG A 92 11.13 -11.28 -5.63
CA ARG A 92 11.16 -12.75 -5.62
C ARG A 92 12.50 -13.22 -5.06
N LYS A 93 12.46 -13.76 -3.84
CA LYS A 93 13.52 -14.35 -3.00
C LYS A 93 14.21 -13.40 -2.02
N LEU A 94 13.75 -13.46 -0.77
CA LEU A 94 14.63 -13.95 0.28
C LEU A 94 13.80 -14.75 1.30
N THR A 95 14.24 -16.01 1.47
CA THR A 95 13.67 -17.13 2.24
C THR A 95 12.47 -17.87 1.64
#